data_AF-A0AAE9EVR1-F1
#
_entry.id   AF-A0AAE9EVR1-F1
#
_cell.length_a   1.000
_cell.length_b   1.000
_cell.length_c   1.000
_cell.angle_alpha   90.00
_cell.angle_beta   90.00
_cell.angle_gamma   90.00
#
_symmetry.space_group_name_H-M   'P 1'
#
loop_
_entity.id
_entity.type
_entity.pdbx_description
1 polymer ?
#
loop_
_entity_poly.entity_id
_entity_poly.type
_entity_poly.pdbx_seq_one_letter_code
_entity_poly.pdbx_strand_id
1 'polypeptide(L)'
;MKEPKTLLNLSTEVLQEVLKHMEANRRFELAKRIPLMKSLEKSVPLRIDTLVFDDLRIQINDTEYKFGVYKKYDKKEETPEFVEFENSQGGLPNNIDEFGFNDFSNEVFVEEGDVVLTDSEDWQEFCDEQLERNEGERSNMRRIWIQRTIQEQEKQIALLRSSEPQNHFEIQNLQQKLHKSIADLLAFQYRDSGVTSYIPYTQLLITSTRGTHIERFEYTGNIHEAFRCLIAQLFGNRGHPIEVKRFEPNSMILRLPLGVKFQIEGLKFSYAVQNAYENLKDVVEESSYPLEYVEFDGAELEGANLRNQVIREAKEVVISGKLENGKWTPYLEKMENPKVHVKDGFEKEPIDDLYFIICSWMNNGNFEKRMWTVKLNDEQSGAEILKKLANDFYDEDVKENRYFRIPLDFTTDLKVSKECGNSKNLDSQMIKLEIQHKNFYIESVALSARVIRKSIVFWNFFVCGNL
;
A
#
# COMPACT_ATOMS: atom_id res chain seq x y z
N MET A 1 -57.79 4.71 -8.77
CA MET A 1 -56.39 5.16 -8.90
C MET A 1 -55.59 4.68 -7.69
N LYS A 2 -55.01 3.48 -7.78
CA LYS A 2 -54.04 2.96 -6.80
C LYS A 2 -52.71 2.83 -7.54
N GLU A 3 -52.02 3.95 -7.81
CA GLU A 3 -50.75 3.86 -8.57
C GLU A 3 -49.66 4.93 -8.38
N PRO A 4 -49.72 5.90 -7.43
CA PRO A 4 -48.55 6.77 -7.20
C PRO A 4 -47.48 6.13 -6.28
N LYS A 5 -47.86 5.29 -5.29
CA LYS A 5 -46.89 4.69 -4.34
C LYS A 5 -46.07 3.56 -4.96
N THR A 6 -46.67 2.73 -5.81
CA THR A 6 -46.02 1.56 -6.41
C THR A 6 -44.95 1.96 -7.42
N LEU A 7 -45.22 2.98 -8.26
CA LEU A 7 -44.25 3.52 -9.22
C LEU A 7 -43.08 4.24 -8.53
N LEU A 8 -43.33 4.98 -7.44
CA LEU A 8 -42.28 5.62 -6.66
C LEU A 8 -41.36 4.58 -5.98
N ASN A 9 -41.92 3.48 -5.47
CA ASN A 9 -41.14 2.39 -4.88
C ASN A 9 -40.31 1.64 -5.93
N LEU A 10 -40.89 1.29 -7.08
CA LEU A 10 -40.17 0.68 -8.21
C LEU A 10 -39.03 1.58 -8.72
N SER A 11 -39.26 2.89 -8.78
CA SER A 11 -38.20 3.85 -9.15
C SER A 11 -37.07 3.91 -8.10
N THR A 12 -37.40 3.70 -6.82
CA THR A 12 -36.43 3.73 -5.72
C THR A 12 -35.58 2.46 -5.71
N GLU A 13 -36.20 1.29 -5.90
CA GLU A 13 -35.51 -0.01 -5.98
C GLU A 13 -34.54 -0.07 -7.16
N VAL A 14 -34.95 0.43 -8.33
CA VAL A 14 -34.07 0.53 -9.51
C VAL A 14 -32.89 1.45 -9.24
N LEU A 15 -33.12 2.61 -8.60
CA LEU A 15 -32.04 3.53 -8.23
C LEU A 15 -31.07 2.91 -7.22
N GLN A 16 -31.58 2.19 -6.22
CA GLN A 16 -30.73 1.45 -5.27
C GLN A 16 -29.86 0.42 -6.00
N GLU A 17 -30.44 -0.33 -6.94
CA GLU A 17 -29.69 -1.31 -7.72
C GLU A 17 -28.62 -0.65 -8.60
N VAL A 18 -28.93 0.46 -9.27
CA VAL A 18 -27.94 1.24 -10.01
C VAL A 18 -26.83 1.74 -9.10
N LEU A 19 -27.18 2.25 -7.92
CA LEU A 19 -26.20 2.69 -6.94
C LEU A 19 -25.28 1.55 -6.54
N LYS A 20 -25.78 0.34 -6.23
CA LYS A 20 -24.94 -0.82 -5.83
C LYS A 20 -23.79 -1.12 -6.79
N HIS A 21 -23.99 -0.92 -8.09
CA HIS A 21 -22.99 -1.17 -9.13
C HIS A 21 -22.19 0.07 -9.54
N MET A 22 -22.49 1.23 -8.96
CA MET A 22 -21.77 2.47 -9.24
C MET A 22 -20.46 2.55 -8.45
N GLU A 23 -19.40 3.05 -9.09
CA GLU A 23 -18.12 3.33 -8.45
C GLU A 23 -18.27 4.34 -7.29
N ALA A 24 -17.53 4.11 -6.19
CA ALA A 24 -17.69 4.83 -4.92
C ALA A 24 -17.59 6.36 -5.06
N ASN A 25 -16.54 6.86 -5.72
CA ASN A 25 -16.34 8.31 -5.88
C ASN A 25 -17.45 8.96 -6.71
N ARG A 26 -17.99 8.25 -7.71
CA ARG A 26 -19.18 8.71 -8.46
C ARG A 26 -20.41 8.84 -7.57
N ARG A 27 -20.61 7.94 -6.61
CA ARG A 27 -21.72 8.05 -5.64
C ARG A 27 -21.55 9.27 -4.75
N PHE A 28 -20.34 9.52 -4.26
CA PHE A 28 -20.07 10.70 -3.41
C PHE A 28 -20.30 12.01 -4.18
N GLU A 29 -19.80 12.11 -5.42
CA GLU A 29 -20.06 13.27 -6.30
C GLU A 29 -21.56 13.49 -6.51
N LEU A 30 -22.31 12.40 -6.75
CA LEU A 30 -23.75 12.45 -6.97
C LEU A 30 -24.51 12.91 -5.72
N ALA A 31 -24.19 12.35 -4.55
CA ALA A 31 -24.78 12.73 -3.27
C ALA A 31 -24.43 14.18 -2.88
N LYS A 32 -23.23 14.67 -3.25
CA LYS A 32 -22.83 16.07 -3.06
C LYS A 32 -23.66 17.02 -3.94
N ARG A 33 -23.94 16.64 -5.20
CA ARG A 33 -24.70 17.46 -6.16
C ARG A 33 -26.22 17.40 -5.94
N ILE A 34 -26.73 16.27 -5.44
CA ILE A 34 -28.16 16.03 -5.24
C ILE A 34 -28.39 15.64 -3.77
N PRO A 35 -28.56 16.62 -2.86
CA PRO A 35 -28.69 16.35 -1.42
C PRO A 35 -29.84 15.39 -1.05
N LEU A 36 -30.92 15.39 -1.85
CA LEU A 36 -32.06 14.48 -1.68
C LEU A 36 -31.70 13.00 -1.87
N MET A 37 -30.60 12.70 -2.57
CA MET A 37 -30.10 11.33 -2.77
C MET A 37 -29.21 10.84 -1.64
N LYS A 38 -28.76 11.72 -0.73
CA LYS A 38 -27.75 11.38 0.29
C LYS A 38 -28.20 10.24 1.21
N SER A 39 -29.46 10.25 1.66
CA SER A 39 -29.98 9.18 2.52
C SER A 39 -30.13 7.85 1.76
N LEU A 40 -30.55 7.92 0.50
CA LEU A 40 -30.68 6.73 -0.34
C LEU A 40 -29.31 6.11 -0.63
N GLU A 41 -28.31 6.92 -0.99
CA GLU A 41 -26.94 6.48 -1.23
C GLU A 41 -26.35 5.79 0.00
N LYS A 42 -26.52 6.36 1.21
CA LYS A 42 -26.04 5.77 2.46
C LYS A 42 -26.79 4.50 2.90
N SER A 43 -28.02 4.30 2.41
CA SER A 43 -28.80 3.08 2.67
C SER A 43 -28.35 1.88 1.84
N VAL A 44 -27.54 2.10 0.80
CA VAL A 44 -27.05 1.06 -0.11
C VAL A 44 -25.62 0.66 0.29
N PRO A 45 -25.27 -0.65 0.29
CA PRO A 45 -23.90 -1.10 0.54
C PRO A 45 -22.89 -0.40 -0.37
N LEU A 46 -21.78 0.05 0.22
CA LEU A 46 -20.69 0.73 -0.48
C LEU A 46 -19.56 -0.26 -0.73
N ARG A 47 -19.08 -0.34 -1.97
CA ARG A 47 -17.96 -1.18 -2.39
C ARG A 47 -16.78 -0.34 -2.82
N ILE A 48 -15.60 -0.65 -2.29
CA ILE A 48 -14.33 0.01 -2.58
C ILE A 48 -13.30 -1.07 -2.93
N ASP A 49 -12.57 -0.90 -4.02
CA ASP A 49 -11.50 -1.83 -4.38
C ASP A 49 -10.25 -1.56 -3.54
N THR A 50 -9.83 -0.30 -3.42
CA THR A 50 -8.66 0.09 -2.61
C THR A 50 -9.00 1.27 -1.73
N LEU A 51 -8.77 1.14 -0.42
CA LEU A 51 -8.92 2.18 0.58
C LEU A 51 -7.60 2.40 1.30
N VAL A 52 -6.98 3.56 1.13
CA VAL A 52 -5.74 3.93 1.81
C VAL A 52 -6.00 5.11 2.72
N PHE A 53 -5.66 4.96 3.99
CA PHE A 53 -5.56 6.07 4.95
C PHE A 53 -4.11 6.47 5.14
N ASP A 54 -3.93 7.75 5.33
CA ASP A 54 -2.69 8.47 5.62
C ASP A 54 -3.13 9.72 6.42
N ASP A 55 -2.22 10.48 7.03
CA ASP A 55 -2.60 11.39 8.14
C ASP A 55 -3.64 12.47 7.76
N LEU A 56 -3.45 13.10 6.61
CA LEU A 56 -4.34 14.13 6.04
C LEU A 56 -4.72 13.82 4.59
N ARG A 57 -4.64 12.53 4.25
CA ARG A 57 -4.89 12.03 2.90
C ARG A 57 -5.69 10.73 3.00
N ILE A 58 -6.66 10.61 2.11
CA ILE A 58 -7.39 9.37 1.89
C ILE A 58 -7.46 9.07 0.40
N GLN A 59 -7.19 7.83 0.03
CA GLN A 59 -7.35 7.34 -1.33
C GLN A 59 -8.49 6.32 -1.38
N ILE A 60 -9.42 6.54 -2.30
CA ILE A 60 -10.53 5.63 -2.59
C ILE A 60 -10.42 5.27 -4.06
N ASN A 61 -10.10 4.01 -4.34
CA ASN A 61 -9.79 3.49 -5.67
C ASN A 61 -8.66 4.31 -6.32
N ASP A 62 -8.94 5.01 -7.41
CA ASP A 62 -8.01 5.86 -8.17
C ASP A 62 -8.14 7.36 -7.82
N THR A 63 -8.94 7.71 -6.81
CA THR A 63 -9.18 9.09 -6.40
C THR A 63 -8.54 9.35 -5.04
N GLU A 64 -7.69 10.36 -4.99
CA GLU A 64 -7.02 10.85 -3.78
C GLU A 64 -7.64 12.15 -3.32
N TYR A 65 -7.87 12.26 -2.01
CA TYR A 65 -8.30 13.47 -1.31
C TYR A 65 -7.21 13.84 -0.32
N LYS A 66 -6.62 15.03 -0.47
CA LYS A 66 -5.52 15.52 0.36
C LYS A 66 -5.86 16.89 0.93
N PHE A 67 -5.67 17.05 2.23
CA PHE A 67 -5.79 18.35 2.90
C PHE A 67 -4.43 19.01 3.12
N GLY A 68 -4.44 20.33 3.11
CA GLY A 68 -3.30 21.16 3.50
C GLY A 68 -3.70 22.62 3.71
N VAL A 69 -2.80 23.41 4.30
CA VAL A 69 -2.98 24.85 4.46
C VAL A 69 -2.49 25.56 3.19
N TYR A 70 -3.40 26.24 2.52
CA TYR A 70 -3.10 27.15 1.42
C TYR A 70 -2.80 28.55 1.96
N LYS A 71 -1.60 29.06 1.70
CA LYS A 71 -1.16 30.39 2.14
C LYS A 71 -1.39 31.40 1.01
N LYS A 72 -2.39 32.26 1.16
CA LYS A 72 -2.72 33.29 0.18
C LYS A 72 -2.04 34.61 0.54
N TYR A 73 -0.98 34.95 -0.18
CA TYR A 73 -0.34 36.26 -0.07
C TYR A 73 -1.14 37.33 -0.82
N ASP A 74 -1.04 38.57 -0.36
CA ASP A 74 -1.64 39.71 -1.05
C ASP A 74 -0.98 39.93 -2.41
N LYS A 75 -1.75 40.34 -3.42
CA LYS A 75 -1.22 40.57 -4.80
C LYS A 75 -0.11 41.61 -4.89
N LYS A 76 0.08 42.41 -3.85
CA LYS A 76 1.13 43.43 -3.75
C LYS A 76 2.45 42.86 -3.24
N GLU A 77 2.40 41.70 -2.61
CA GLU A 77 3.56 40.96 -2.12
C GLU A 77 3.80 39.76 -3.04
N GLU A 78 5.07 39.49 -3.34
CA GLU A 78 5.43 38.31 -4.11
C GLU A 78 5.23 37.08 -3.22
N THR A 79 4.47 36.10 -3.71
CA THR A 79 4.35 34.81 -3.01
C THR A 79 5.71 34.11 -3.11
N PRO A 80 6.32 33.69 -1.99
CA PRO A 80 7.58 32.97 -2.04
C PRO A 80 7.46 31.73 -2.94
N GLU A 81 8.43 31.52 -3.84
CA GLU A 81 8.35 30.47 -4.87
C GLU A 81 8.09 29.07 -4.28
N PHE A 82 8.73 28.75 -3.15
CA PHE A 82 8.49 27.48 -2.45
C PHE A 82 7.06 27.36 -1.93
N VAL A 83 6.46 28.45 -1.46
CA VAL A 83 5.06 28.47 -1.00
C VAL A 83 4.09 28.34 -2.18
N GLU A 84 4.40 28.93 -3.34
CA GLU A 84 3.62 28.73 -4.56
C GLU A 84 3.65 27.27 -5.01
N PHE A 85 4.84 26.65 -5.00
CA PHE A 85 5.01 25.22 -5.24
C PHE A 85 4.19 24.39 -4.25
N GLU A 86 4.34 24.61 -2.94
CA GLU A 86 3.60 23.88 -1.90
C GLU A 86 2.08 24.01 -2.06
N ASN A 87 1.59 25.24 -2.29
CA ASN A 87 0.19 25.52 -2.57
C ASN A 87 -0.34 24.73 -3.78
N SER A 88 0.48 24.54 -4.82
CA SER A 88 0.14 23.75 -6.01
C SER A 88 0.07 22.23 -5.74
N GLN A 89 0.80 21.75 -4.73
CA GLN A 89 0.87 20.33 -4.33
C GLN A 89 -0.15 19.96 -3.25
N GLY A 90 -1.13 20.82 -2.98
CA GLY A 90 -2.17 20.60 -1.98
C GLY A 90 -2.08 21.51 -0.76
N GLY A 91 -1.01 22.29 -0.62
CA GLY A 91 -0.73 23.14 0.54
C GLY A 91 0.14 22.44 1.57
N LEU A 92 0.49 23.17 2.63
CA LEU A 92 1.29 22.66 3.74
C LEU A 92 0.51 21.55 4.48
N PRO A 93 1.06 20.33 4.64
CA PRO A 93 0.34 19.20 5.22
C PRO A 93 0.29 19.23 6.75
N ASN A 94 0.41 20.40 7.39
CA ASN A 94 0.37 20.56 8.84
C ASN A 94 -0.52 21.75 9.19
N ASN A 95 -1.03 21.78 10.43
CA ASN A 95 -1.56 23.01 10.98
C ASN A 95 -0.44 24.04 11.15
N ILE A 96 -0.86 25.29 11.24
CA ILE A 96 0.02 26.41 11.56
C ILE A 96 -0.48 27.18 12.77
N ASP A 97 0.47 27.71 13.54
CA ASP A 97 0.20 28.69 14.59
C ASP A 97 -0.04 30.10 14.03
N GLU A 98 -0.26 31.08 14.92
CA GLU A 98 -0.54 32.47 14.56
C GLU A 98 0.61 33.16 13.79
N PHE A 99 1.83 32.61 13.85
CA PHE A 99 3.00 33.14 13.14
C PHE A 99 3.37 32.31 11.90
N GLY A 100 2.70 31.19 11.66
CA GLY A 100 2.95 30.31 10.52
C GLY A 100 3.98 29.20 10.76
N PHE A 101 4.38 28.93 12.02
CA PHE A 101 5.13 27.72 12.33
C PHE A 101 4.22 26.50 12.22
N ASN A 102 4.78 25.34 11.88
CA ASN A 102 4.05 24.09 11.97
C ASN A 102 3.53 23.88 13.40
N ASP A 103 2.33 23.31 13.51
CA ASP A 103 1.73 22.90 14.76
C ASP A 103 1.26 21.44 14.66
N PHE A 104 1.99 20.56 15.36
CA PHE A 104 1.73 19.13 15.40
C PHE A 104 0.79 18.71 16.53
N SER A 105 0.28 19.66 17.34
CA SER A 105 -0.54 19.32 18.52
C SER A 105 -1.82 18.54 18.20
N ASN A 106 -2.39 18.74 17.01
CA ASN A 106 -3.58 18.01 16.57
C ASN A 106 -3.27 16.64 15.92
N GLU A 107 -2.01 16.32 15.68
CA GLU A 107 -1.62 15.00 15.16
C GLU A 107 -1.86 13.90 16.19
N VAL A 108 -1.79 14.23 17.48
CA VAL A 108 -1.95 13.31 18.62
C VAL A 108 -3.32 13.37 19.29
N PHE A 109 -4.22 14.22 18.79
CA PHE A 109 -5.54 14.42 19.39
C PHE A 109 -6.52 13.31 18.95
N VAL A 110 -6.94 12.49 19.91
CA VAL A 110 -7.85 11.35 19.73
C VAL A 110 -9.25 11.72 20.21
N GLU A 111 -10.26 11.43 19.39
CA GLU A 111 -11.69 11.60 19.69
C GLU A 111 -12.44 10.27 19.67
N GLU A 112 -13.70 10.30 20.12
CA GLU A 112 -14.58 9.13 19.98
C GLU A 112 -14.77 8.71 18.52
N GLY A 113 -14.55 7.42 18.26
CA GLY A 113 -14.63 6.83 16.92
C GLY A 113 -13.28 6.69 16.23
N ASP A 114 -12.23 7.34 16.73
CA ASP A 114 -10.87 7.13 16.24
C ASP A 114 -10.33 5.75 16.63
N VAL A 115 -9.44 5.22 15.79
CA VAL A 115 -8.70 3.98 16.08
C VAL A 115 -7.20 4.29 16.07
N VAL A 116 -6.55 4.10 17.22
CA VAL A 116 -5.10 4.21 17.37
C VAL A 116 -4.49 2.85 17.02
N LEU A 117 -3.55 2.81 16.07
CA LEU A 117 -2.99 1.54 15.54
C LEU A 117 -1.67 1.11 16.18
N THR A 118 -1.24 1.80 17.23
CA THR A 118 -0.01 1.51 17.96
C THR A 118 -0.31 1.14 19.42
N ASP A 119 0.67 0.61 20.14
CA ASP A 119 0.51 0.31 21.57
C ASP A 119 0.70 1.55 22.45
N SER A 120 0.49 1.39 23.75
CA SER A 120 0.52 2.52 24.68
C SER A 120 1.91 3.13 24.85
N GLU A 121 2.99 2.35 24.71
CA GLU A 121 4.35 2.86 24.90
C GLU A 121 4.76 3.67 23.67
N ASP A 122 4.64 3.08 22.48
CA ASP A 122 4.88 3.75 21.20
C ASP A 122 3.99 4.99 21.03
N TRP A 123 2.75 4.95 21.53
CA TRP A 123 1.85 6.11 21.48
C TRP A 123 2.35 7.27 22.34
N GLN A 124 2.85 7.00 23.55
CA GLN A 124 3.40 8.05 24.41
C GLN A 124 4.68 8.63 23.80
N GLU A 125 5.57 7.77 23.27
CA GLU A 125 6.77 8.22 22.58
C GLU A 125 6.41 9.13 21.40
N PHE A 126 5.47 8.72 20.55
CA PHE A 126 5.00 9.56 19.44
C PHE A 126 4.41 10.91 19.91
N CYS A 127 3.67 10.91 21.03
CA CYS A 127 3.13 12.14 21.61
C CYS A 127 4.23 13.10 22.07
N ASP A 128 5.22 12.57 22.79
CA ASP A 128 6.37 13.34 23.27
C ASP A 128 7.20 13.87 22.08
N GLU A 129 7.40 13.07 21.04
CA GLU A 129 8.05 13.50 19.80
C GLU A 129 7.33 14.68 19.14
N GLN A 130 5.98 14.70 19.10
CA GLN A 130 5.25 15.84 18.51
C GLN A 130 5.42 17.12 19.32
N LEU A 131 5.51 17.02 20.65
CA LEU A 131 5.80 18.14 21.54
C LEU A 131 7.22 18.67 21.30
N GLU A 132 8.21 17.78 21.27
CA GLU A 132 9.61 18.14 20.98
C GLU A 132 9.76 18.75 19.59
N ARG A 133 9.05 18.22 18.58
CA ARG A 133 9.01 18.78 17.22
C ARG A 133 8.48 20.22 17.25
N ASN A 134 7.38 20.48 17.95
CA ASN A 134 6.82 21.84 18.10
C ASN A 134 7.83 22.80 18.76
N GLU A 135 8.52 22.38 19.83
CA GLU A 135 9.55 23.19 20.49
C GLU A 135 10.75 23.45 19.57
N GLY A 136 11.20 22.41 18.86
CA GLY A 136 12.28 22.48 17.88
C GLY A 136 11.96 23.43 16.73
N GLU A 137 10.74 23.38 16.19
CA GLU A 137 10.27 24.25 15.11
C GLU A 137 10.32 25.74 15.48
N ARG A 138 10.08 26.05 16.76
CA ARG A 138 9.99 27.43 17.28
C ARG A 138 11.29 27.92 17.91
N SER A 139 12.26 27.02 18.12
CA SER A 139 13.53 27.30 18.80
C SER A 139 14.41 28.30 18.04
N ASN A 140 15.09 29.18 18.80
CA ASN A 140 16.10 30.07 18.24
C ASN A 140 17.29 29.30 17.63
N MET A 141 17.54 28.07 18.06
CA MET A 141 18.58 27.23 17.46
C MET A 141 18.24 26.90 16.01
N ARG A 142 16.96 26.56 15.73
CA ARG A 142 16.46 26.33 14.37
C ARG A 142 16.55 27.59 13.52
N ARG A 143 16.18 28.75 14.06
CA ARG A 143 16.36 30.06 13.37
C ARG A 143 17.82 30.27 12.94
N ILE A 144 18.77 30.10 13.86
CA ILE A 144 20.21 30.26 13.59
C ILE A 144 20.67 29.24 12.54
N TRP A 145 20.21 28.00 12.63
CA TRP A 145 20.52 26.95 11.66
C TRP A 145 20.01 27.33 10.25
N ILE A 146 18.75 27.74 10.11
CA ILE A 146 18.17 28.20 8.83
C ILE A 146 18.98 29.36 8.25
N GLN A 147 19.30 30.37 9.05
CA GLN A 147 20.08 31.53 8.60
C GLN A 147 21.47 31.14 8.08
N ARG A 148 22.17 30.22 8.77
CA ARG A 148 23.46 29.69 8.30
C ARG A 148 23.31 28.88 7.02
N THR A 149 22.26 28.07 6.93
CA THR A 149 21.95 27.26 5.74
C THR A 149 21.69 28.15 4.52
N ILE A 150 20.94 29.24 4.67
CA ILE A 150 20.72 30.25 3.62
C ILE A 150 22.06 30.84 3.16
N GLN A 151 22.90 31.31 4.09
CA GLN A 151 24.20 31.92 3.76
C GLN A 151 25.12 30.94 3.00
N GLU A 152 25.15 29.67 3.42
CA GLU A 152 25.95 28.65 2.76
C GLU A 152 25.39 28.33 1.36
N GLN A 153 24.07 28.18 1.23
CA GLN A 153 23.41 27.94 -0.06
C GLN A 153 23.66 29.08 -1.05
N GLU A 154 23.53 30.34 -0.61
CA GLU A 154 23.84 31.52 -1.42
C GLU A 154 25.30 31.53 -1.90
N LYS A 155 26.24 31.22 -0.99
CA LYS A 155 27.67 31.13 -1.31
C LYS A 155 27.97 30.03 -2.32
N GLN A 156 27.38 28.84 -2.16
CA GLN A 156 27.54 27.72 -3.08
C GLN A 156 26.96 28.04 -4.46
N ILE A 157 25.77 28.64 -4.53
CA ILE A 157 25.18 29.09 -5.79
C ILE A 157 26.08 30.12 -6.48
N ALA A 158 26.62 31.09 -5.74
CA ALA A 158 27.54 32.09 -6.30
C ALA A 158 28.82 31.45 -6.86
N LEU A 159 29.39 30.48 -6.14
CA LEU A 159 30.56 29.73 -6.58
C LEU A 159 30.26 28.92 -7.86
N LEU A 160 29.15 28.18 -7.90
CA LEU A 160 28.76 27.38 -9.07
C LEU A 160 28.45 28.22 -10.30
N ARG A 161 27.91 29.44 -10.13
CA ARG A 161 27.70 30.40 -11.22
C ARG A 161 29.00 30.98 -11.77
N SER A 162 30.06 30.99 -10.96
CA SER A 162 31.40 31.43 -11.37
C SER A 162 32.23 30.35 -12.06
N SER A 163 31.79 29.08 -11.99
CA SER A 163 32.40 27.93 -12.68
C SER A 163 31.63 27.55 -13.96
N GLU A 164 32.09 26.53 -14.67
CA GLU A 164 31.67 26.20 -16.05
C GLU A 164 30.15 25.95 -16.25
N PRO A 165 29.62 26.09 -17.49
CA PRO A 165 28.18 26.09 -17.80
C PRO A 165 27.39 24.83 -17.43
N GLN A 166 28.06 23.69 -17.19
CA GLN A 166 27.40 22.41 -16.86
C GLN A 166 26.68 22.37 -15.49
N ASN A 167 26.83 23.39 -14.64
CA ASN A 167 26.26 23.38 -13.28
C ASN A 167 24.78 23.78 -13.20
N HIS A 168 24.09 23.96 -14.33
CA HIS A 168 22.72 24.49 -14.35
C HIS A 168 21.73 23.68 -13.48
N PHE A 169 21.77 22.36 -13.56
CA PHE A 169 20.90 21.48 -12.77
C PHE A 169 21.19 21.56 -11.27
N GLU A 170 22.47 21.58 -10.89
CA GLU A 170 22.88 21.68 -9.48
C GLU A 170 22.49 23.04 -8.87
N ILE A 171 22.68 24.11 -9.63
CA ILE A 171 22.24 25.46 -9.26
C ILE A 171 20.72 25.47 -9.06
N GLN A 172 19.95 24.90 -9.97
CA GLN A 172 18.49 24.87 -9.85
C GLN A 172 18.03 24.11 -8.59
N ASN A 173 18.64 22.96 -8.29
CA ASN A 173 18.34 22.19 -7.09
C ASN A 173 18.69 22.98 -5.80
N LEU A 174 19.86 23.63 -5.77
CA LEU A 174 20.24 24.49 -4.64
C LEU A 174 19.31 25.71 -4.50
N GLN A 175 18.85 26.29 -5.59
CA GLN A 175 17.89 27.39 -5.57
C GLN A 175 16.55 26.96 -4.95
N GLN A 176 16.03 25.78 -5.30
CA GLN A 176 14.81 25.25 -4.68
C GLN A 176 14.97 25.05 -3.18
N LYS A 177 16.11 24.50 -2.74
CA LYS A 177 16.44 24.35 -1.31
C LYS A 177 16.57 25.71 -0.61
N LEU A 178 17.16 26.71 -1.27
CA LEU A 178 17.25 28.07 -0.76
C LEU A 178 15.87 28.71 -0.60
N HIS A 179 14.99 28.59 -1.59
CA HIS A 179 13.62 29.10 -1.52
C HIS A 179 12.83 28.46 -0.38
N LYS A 180 13.04 27.17 -0.13
CA LYS A 180 12.50 26.49 1.06
C LYS A 180 13.03 27.10 2.36
N SER A 181 14.35 27.20 2.52
CA SER A 181 14.95 27.78 3.74
C SER A 181 14.47 29.22 4.00
N ILE A 182 14.33 30.03 2.94
CA ILE A 182 13.81 31.39 3.04
C ILE A 182 12.34 31.36 3.51
N ALA A 183 11.51 30.49 2.93
CA ALA A 183 10.11 30.34 3.35
C ALA A 183 10.00 29.90 4.82
N ASP A 184 10.84 28.96 5.28
CA ASP A 184 10.89 28.51 6.68
C ASP A 184 11.30 29.64 7.63
N LEU A 185 12.14 30.59 7.19
CA LEU A 185 12.55 31.74 7.98
C LEU A 185 11.42 32.77 8.16
N LEU A 186 10.43 32.82 7.26
CA LEU A 186 9.35 33.80 7.29
C LEU A 186 8.53 33.73 8.59
N ALA A 187 8.28 32.53 9.12
CA ALA A 187 7.54 32.38 10.38
C ALA A 187 8.22 33.12 11.55
N PHE A 188 9.56 33.12 11.60
CA PHE A 188 10.31 33.91 12.58
C PHE A 188 10.19 35.41 12.35
N GLN A 189 10.13 35.86 11.09
CA GLN A 189 9.95 37.27 10.74
C GLN A 189 8.54 37.76 11.10
N TYR A 190 7.52 36.94 10.87
CA TYR A 190 6.15 37.22 11.28
C TYR A 190 6.03 37.27 12.80
N ARG A 191 6.70 36.36 13.52
CA ARG A 191 6.78 36.41 14.98
C ARG A 191 7.43 37.69 15.51
N ASP A 192 8.55 38.10 14.92
CA ASP A 192 9.27 39.31 15.35
C ASP A 192 8.49 40.60 15.05
N SER A 193 7.74 40.63 13.93
CA SER A 193 6.98 41.81 13.51
C SER A 193 5.55 41.88 14.05
N GLY A 194 4.97 40.72 14.44
CA GLY A 194 3.57 40.58 14.82
C GLY A 194 2.58 40.69 13.65
N VAL A 195 3.06 40.63 12.39
CA VAL A 195 2.23 40.79 11.19
C VAL A 195 2.50 39.65 10.22
N THR A 196 1.45 38.89 9.87
CA THR A 196 1.50 37.85 8.84
C THR A 196 1.12 38.41 7.48
N SER A 197 1.96 38.16 6.48
CA SER A 197 1.79 38.59 5.08
C SER A 197 0.78 37.79 4.25
N TYR A 198 0.15 36.77 4.83
CA TYR A 198 -0.76 35.88 4.13
C TYR A 198 -2.00 35.59 4.95
N ILE A 199 -3.06 35.17 4.26
CA ILE A 199 -4.28 34.63 4.84
C ILE A 199 -4.30 33.12 4.60
N PRO A 200 -4.35 32.28 5.64
CA PRO A 200 -4.45 30.83 5.48
C PRO A 200 -5.87 30.40 5.08
N TYR A 201 -5.95 29.35 4.28
CA TYR A 201 -7.19 28.65 3.94
C TYR A 201 -6.96 27.15 4.09
N THR A 202 -7.97 26.42 4.55
CA THR A 202 -7.97 24.96 4.42
C THR A 202 -8.19 24.61 2.95
N GLN A 203 -7.29 23.85 2.35
CA GLN A 203 -7.37 23.40 0.96
C GLN A 203 -7.60 21.90 0.90
N LEU A 204 -8.59 21.49 0.11
CA LEU A 204 -8.80 20.11 -0.30
C LEU A 204 -8.39 19.97 -1.76
N LEU A 205 -7.34 19.19 -2.01
CA LEU A 205 -6.92 18.76 -3.34
C LEU A 205 -7.49 17.38 -3.62
N ILE A 206 -8.27 17.27 -4.71
CA ILE A 206 -8.82 15.99 -5.19
C ILE A 206 -8.16 15.65 -6.51
N THR A 207 -7.45 14.54 -6.57
CA THR A 207 -6.76 14.07 -7.78
C THR A 207 -7.33 12.74 -8.20
N SER A 208 -7.69 12.60 -9.48
CA SER A 208 -8.16 11.35 -10.07
C SER A 208 -7.65 11.19 -11.49
N THR A 209 -7.90 10.03 -12.11
CA THR A 209 -7.63 9.81 -13.54
C THR A 209 -8.34 10.80 -14.47
N ARG A 210 -9.37 11.50 -13.98
CA ARG A 210 -10.14 12.52 -14.72
C ARG A 210 -9.57 13.93 -14.61
N GLY A 211 -8.56 14.12 -13.77
CA GLY A 211 -7.93 15.41 -13.49
C GLY A 211 -8.02 15.79 -12.02
N THR A 212 -7.66 17.05 -11.77
CA THR A 212 -7.48 17.62 -10.44
C THR A 212 -8.51 18.69 -10.15
N HIS A 213 -9.06 18.70 -8.93
CA HIS A 213 -9.99 19.69 -8.43
C HIS A 213 -9.50 20.24 -7.09
N ILE A 214 -9.71 21.54 -6.87
CA ILE A 214 -9.31 22.23 -5.63
C ILE A 214 -10.53 22.91 -5.04
N GLU A 215 -10.77 22.64 -3.76
CA GLU A 215 -11.73 23.36 -2.93
C GLU A 215 -10.98 24.07 -1.79
N ARG A 216 -11.42 25.27 -1.44
CA ARG A 216 -10.80 26.08 -0.38
C ARG A 216 -11.87 26.60 0.56
N PHE A 217 -11.57 26.54 1.84
CA PHE A 217 -12.45 26.92 2.94
C PHE A 217 -11.70 27.83 3.90
N GLU A 218 -12.44 28.56 4.73
CA GLU A 218 -11.84 29.34 5.82
C GLU A 218 -11.02 28.41 6.72
N TYR A 219 -9.82 28.87 7.10
CA TYR A 219 -8.94 28.12 7.99
C TYR A 219 -9.35 28.36 9.44
N THR A 220 -9.75 27.30 10.14
CA THR A 220 -10.20 27.33 11.53
C THR A 220 -9.10 27.04 12.54
N GLY A 221 -7.86 26.83 12.10
CA GLY A 221 -6.75 26.39 12.95
C GLY A 221 -6.54 24.87 13.01
N ASN A 222 -7.44 24.08 12.41
CA ASN A 222 -7.35 22.62 12.45
C ASN A 222 -7.81 21.95 11.14
N ILE A 223 -6.87 21.54 10.30
CA ILE A 223 -7.16 20.78 9.07
C ILE A 223 -7.59 19.33 9.34
N HIS A 224 -7.31 18.77 10.52
CA HIS A 224 -7.81 17.44 10.88
C HIS A 224 -9.33 17.46 11.11
N GLU A 225 -9.91 18.57 11.58
CA GLU A 225 -11.38 18.72 11.64
C GLU A 225 -12.02 18.68 10.25
N ALA A 226 -11.40 19.36 9.27
CA ALA A 226 -11.86 19.33 7.89
C ALA A 226 -11.73 17.91 7.29
N PHE A 227 -10.64 17.21 7.61
CA PHE A 227 -10.47 15.80 7.24
C PHE A 227 -11.55 14.92 7.88
N ARG A 228 -11.82 15.04 9.19
CA ARG A 228 -12.92 14.35 9.89
C ARG A 228 -14.26 14.61 9.22
N CYS A 229 -14.54 15.85 8.86
CA CYS A 229 -15.77 16.21 8.14
C CYS A 229 -15.88 15.48 6.80
N LEU A 230 -14.78 15.36 6.04
CA LEU A 230 -14.76 14.58 4.81
C LEU A 230 -15.03 13.09 5.11
N ILE A 231 -14.30 12.47 6.03
CA ILE A 231 -14.48 11.05 6.36
C ILE A 231 -15.91 10.76 6.84
N ALA A 232 -16.49 11.62 7.68
CA ALA A 232 -17.88 11.51 8.13
C ALA A 232 -18.88 11.66 6.99
N GLN A 233 -18.60 12.50 5.99
CA GLN A 233 -19.43 12.60 4.79
C GLN A 233 -19.40 11.30 3.98
N LEU A 234 -18.20 10.73 3.78
CA LEU A 234 -17.96 9.53 2.96
C LEU A 234 -18.51 8.26 3.63
N PHE A 235 -18.24 8.06 4.91
CA PHE A 235 -18.44 6.76 5.58
C PHE A 235 -19.46 6.78 6.73
N GLY A 236 -19.72 7.94 7.34
CA GLY A 236 -20.64 8.02 8.48
C GLY A 236 -22.09 7.72 8.12
N ASN A 237 -22.90 7.31 9.09
CA ASN A 237 -24.35 7.06 8.94
C ASN A 237 -24.72 6.06 7.83
N ARG A 238 -23.89 5.04 7.60
CA ARG A 238 -24.21 3.91 6.72
C ARG A 238 -24.81 2.78 7.56
N GLY A 239 -25.89 2.16 7.07
CA GLY A 239 -26.55 1.04 7.75
C GLY A 239 -25.93 -0.33 7.46
N HIS A 240 -24.96 -0.38 6.56
CA HIS A 240 -24.24 -1.58 6.16
C HIS A 240 -22.74 -1.36 6.32
N PRO A 241 -21.97 -2.41 6.66
CA PRO A 241 -20.52 -2.37 6.58
C PRO A 241 -20.05 -1.95 5.19
N ILE A 242 -18.95 -1.20 5.13
CA ILE A 242 -18.32 -0.81 3.88
C ILE A 242 -17.47 -1.97 3.39
N GLU A 243 -17.78 -2.50 2.21
CA GLU A 243 -17.05 -3.59 1.58
C GLU A 243 -15.76 -3.04 0.94
N VAL A 244 -14.59 -3.52 1.37
CA VAL A 244 -13.27 -3.05 0.91
C VAL A 244 -12.41 -4.24 0.49
N LYS A 245 -11.94 -4.30 -0.75
CA LYS A 245 -11.07 -5.42 -1.15
C LYS A 245 -9.66 -5.30 -0.58
N ARG A 246 -9.09 -4.09 -0.59
CA ARG A 246 -7.74 -3.82 -0.07
C ARG A 246 -7.77 -2.62 0.84
N PHE A 247 -7.53 -2.86 2.13
CA PHE A 247 -7.50 -1.83 3.15
C PHE A 247 -6.05 -1.57 3.59
N GLU A 248 -5.61 -0.31 3.51
CA GLU A 248 -4.27 0.13 3.91
C GLU A 248 -4.37 1.26 4.95
N PRO A 249 -4.34 0.96 6.25
CA PRO A 249 -4.43 1.97 7.29
C PRO A 249 -3.02 2.51 7.65
N ASN A 250 -2.41 3.30 6.76
CA ASN A 250 -1.03 3.79 6.89
C ASN A 250 -0.93 5.09 7.73
N SER A 251 -1.76 5.25 8.76
CA SER A 251 -1.71 6.37 9.69
C SER A 251 -1.79 5.84 11.11
N MET A 252 -1.11 6.48 12.06
CA MET A 252 -1.17 6.09 13.47
C MET A 252 -2.58 6.21 14.05
N ILE A 253 -3.37 7.18 13.58
CA ILE A 253 -4.77 7.37 13.98
C ILE A 253 -5.67 7.32 12.76
N LEU A 254 -6.55 6.32 12.71
CA LEU A 254 -7.66 6.32 11.78
C LEU A 254 -8.78 7.19 12.35
N ARG A 255 -8.88 8.41 11.83
CA ARG A 255 -9.92 9.38 12.22
C ARG A 255 -11.26 9.02 11.59
N LEU A 256 -11.97 8.09 12.22
CA LEU A 256 -13.16 7.44 11.69
C LEU A 256 -14.45 7.97 12.35
N PRO A 257 -15.60 7.92 11.65
CA PRO A 257 -16.88 8.28 12.25
C PRO A 257 -17.34 7.18 13.21
N LEU A 258 -17.95 7.57 14.33
CA LEU A 258 -18.45 6.63 15.33
C LEU A 258 -19.37 5.56 14.71
N GLY A 259 -19.10 4.30 15.05
CA GLY A 259 -19.91 3.15 14.64
C GLY A 259 -19.72 2.71 13.18
N VAL A 260 -18.74 3.26 12.46
CA VAL A 260 -18.40 2.75 11.12
C VAL A 260 -17.89 1.30 11.22
N LYS A 261 -18.29 0.48 10.24
CA LYS A 261 -17.85 -0.91 10.11
C LYS A 261 -17.34 -1.17 8.70
N PHE A 262 -16.29 -1.97 8.60
CA PHE A 262 -15.68 -2.40 7.35
C PHE A 262 -15.75 -3.91 7.24
N GLN A 263 -16.10 -4.39 6.05
CA GLN A 263 -15.91 -5.78 5.66
C GLN A 263 -14.77 -5.82 4.66
N ILE A 264 -13.64 -6.42 5.04
CA ILE A 264 -12.41 -6.37 4.24
C ILE A 264 -12.05 -7.72 3.64
N GLU A 265 -11.52 -7.75 2.41
CA GLU A 265 -10.94 -8.97 1.82
C GLU A 265 -9.43 -9.07 2.11
N GLY A 266 -8.75 -7.92 2.18
CA GLY A 266 -7.31 -7.86 2.35
C GLY A 266 -6.83 -6.64 3.12
N LEU A 267 -5.75 -6.84 3.86
CA LEU A 267 -5.14 -5.84 4.72
C LEU A 267 -3.66 -5.66 4.37
N LYS A 268 -3.21 -4.43 4.18
CA LYS A 268 -1.78 -4.09 4.13
C LYS A 268 -1.46 -3.13 5.26
N PHE A 269 -0.40 -3.39 6.00
CA PHE A 269 0.07 -2.48 7.04
C PHE A 269 1.59 -2.33 7.00
N SER A 270 2.09 -1.22 7.56
CA SER A 270 3.51 -0.85 7.60
C SER A 270 4.02 -0.63 9.04
N TYR A 271 3.29 -1.15 10.02
CA TYR A 271 3.61 -1.09 11.45
C TYR A 271 3.53 -2.50 12.06
N ALA A 272 3.82 -2.63 13.36
CA ALA A 272 3.71 -3.90 14.08
C ALA A 272 2.34 -4.60 13.89
N VAL A 273 2.37 -5.85 13.37
CA VAL A 273 1.20 -6.67 13.01
C VAL A 273 0.17 -6.75 14.13
N GLN A 274 0.65 -6.99 15.36
CA GLN A 274 -0.21 -7.27 16.51
C GLN A 274 -1.09 -6.08 16.85
N ASN A 275 -0.51 -4.88 16.87
CA ASN A 275 -1.19 -3.66 17.29
C ASN A 275 -2.22 -3.24 16.24
N ALA A 276 -1.84 -3.24 14.96
CA ALA A 276 -2.77 -2.94 13.88
C ALA A 276 -3.95 -3.91 13.87
N TYR A 277 -3.71 -5.22 14.02
CA TYR A 277 -4.77 -6.22 14.01
C TYR A 277 -5.73 -6.10 15.19
N GLU A 278 -5.22 -5.97 16.42
CA GLU A 278 -6.06 -5.91 17.62
C GLU A 278 -6.92 -4.66 17.65
N ASN A 279 -6.35 -3.50 17.32
CA ASN A 279 -7.07 -2.22 17.33
C ASN A 279 -8.12 -2.13 16.20
N LEU A 280 -7.95 -2.86 15.09
CA LEU A 280 -8.93 -2.87 14.01
C LEU A 280 -10.17 -3.75 14.27
N LYS A 281 -10.16 -4.62 15.29
CA LYS A 281 -11.31 -5.52 15.59
C LYS A 281 -12.61 -4.76 15.86
N ASP A 282 -12.52 -3.56 16.41
CA ASP A 282 -13.69 -2.75 16.72
C ASP A 282 -14.32 -2.10 15.49
N VAL A 283 -13.61 -2.03 14.36
CA VAL A 283 -14.11 -1.42 13.12
C VAL A 283 -14.19 -2.40 11.95
N VAL A 284 -13.56 -3.57 12.03
CA VAL A 284 -13.62 -4.63 11.02
C VAL A 284 -14.58 -5.73 11.45
N GLU A 285 -15.49 -6.12 10.56
CA GLU A 285 -16.48 -7.19 10.80
C GLU A 285 -15.81 -8.56 10.92
N GLU A 286 -16.30 -9.40 11.84
CA GLU A 286 -15.82 -10.78 12.03
C GLU A 286 -15.92 -11.62 10.75
N SER A 287 -16.91 -11.33 9.89
CA SER A 287 -17.10 -12.00 8.60
C SER A 287 -15.97 -11.74 7.58
N SER A 288 -15.07 -10.79 7.87
CA SER A 288 -13.87 -10.55 7.06
C SER A 288 -12.83 -11.66 7.22
N TYR A 289 -12.86 -12.39 8.34
CA TYR A 289 -11.85 -13.38 8.68
C TYR A 289 -12.25 -14.81 8.28
N PRO A 290 -11.31 -15.66 7.82
CA PRO A 290 -9.91 -15.31 7.54
C PRO A 290 -9.77 -14.46 6.27
N LEU A 291 -8.78 -13.56 6.27
CA LEU A 291 -8.54 -12.65 5.14
C LEU A 291 -8.10 -13.40 3.88
N GLU A 292 -8.53 -12.92 2.72
CA GLU A 292 -8.03 -13.42 1.43
C GLU A 292 -6.57 -13.02 1.22
N TYR A 293 -6.16 -11.88 1.77
CA TYR A 293 -4.85 -11.27 1.52
C TYR A 293 -4.31 -10.51 2.73
N VAL A 294 -3.03 -10.70 3.06
CA VAL A 294 -2.32 -9.87 4.03
C VAL A 294 -0.97 -9.44 3.45
N GLU A 295 -0.62 -8.16 3.57
CA GLU A 295 0.70 -7.62 3.19
C GLU A 295 1.34 -6.86 4.35
N PHE A 296 2.63 -7.09 4.58
CA PHE A 296 3.38 -6.38 5.63
C PHE A 296 4.85 -6.18 5.30
N ASP A 297 5.48 -5.22 5.97
CA ASP A 297 6.92 -4.97 5.89
C ASP A 297 7.70 -5.98 6.76
N GLY A 298 8.69 -6.64 6.15
CA GLY A 298 9.54 -7.63 6.75
C GLY A 298 10.73 -7.05 7.52
N ALA A 299 11.05 -5.77 7.38
CA ALA A 299 12.07 -5.15 8.24
C ALA A 299 11.70 -5.24 9.73
N GLU A 300 10.40 -5.22 10.02
CA GLU A 300 9.83 -5.29 11.37
C GLU A 300 9.35 -6.71 11.75
N LEU A 301 9.76 -7.74 11.00
CA LEU A 301 9.40 -9.13 11.29
C LEU A 301 10.19 -9.66 12.49
N GLU A 302 9.59 -9.52 13.67
CA GLU A 302 9.94 -10.37 14.79
C GLU A 302 9.32 -11.76 14.62
N GLY A 303 10.00 -12.80 15.15
CA GLY A 303 9.45 -14.16 15.13
C GLY A 303 8.10 -14.32 15.85
N ALA A 304 7.74 -13.37 16.73
CA ALA A 304 6.43 -13.30 17.38
C ALA A 304 5.32 -12.88 16.41
N ASN A 305 5.59 -11.98 15.46
CA ASN A 305 4.62 -11.43 14.52
C ASN A 305 4.02 -12.52 13.60
N LEU A 306 4.82 -13.50 13.20
CA LEU A 306 4.36 -14.65 12.39
C LEU A 306 3.43 -15.61 13.13
N ARG A 307 3.34 -15.51 14.46
CA ARG A 307 2.37 -16.27 15.25
C ARG A 307 0.99 -15.61 15.27
N ASN A 308 0.89 -14.37 14.79
CA ASN A 308 -0.38 -13.67 14.76
C ASN A 308 -1.37 -14.42 13.86
N GLN A 309 -2.58 -14.63 14.39
CA GLN A 309 -3.64 -15.37 13.75
C GLN A 309 -4.01 -14.79 12.37
N VAL A 310 -4.00 -13.45 12.23
CA VAL A 310 -4.34 -12.78 10.98
C VAL A 310 -3.40 -13.16 9.84
N ILE A 311 -2.12 -13.37 10.14
CA ILE A 311 -1.13 -13.82 9.16
C ILE A 311 -1.31 -15.32 8.92
N ARG A 312 -1.39 -16.13 9.98
CA ARG A 312 -1.42 -17.60 9.85
C ARG A 312 -2.64 -18.12 9.08
N GLU A 313 -3.79 -17.49 9.26
CA GLU A 313 -5.04 -17.93 8.65
C GLU A 313 -5.29 -17.31 7.27
N ALA A 314 -4.53 -16.27 6.88
CA ALA A 314 -4.69 -15.62 5.59
C ALA A 314 -4.41 -16.60 4.42
N LYS A 315 -5.20 -16.47 3.35
CA LYS A 315 -5.07 -17.34 2.17
C LYS A 315 -3.85 -16.98 1.32
N GLU A 316 -3.50 -15.70 1.28
CA GLU A 316 -2.33 -15.16 0.59
C GLU A 316 -1.59 -14.18 1.51
N VAL A 317 -0.30 -14.40 1.68
CA VAL A 317 0.58 -13.50 2.44
C VAL A 317 1.63 -12.91 1.52
N VAL A 318 1.77 -11.59 1.59
CA VAL A 318 2.78 -10.84 0.87
C VAL A 318 3.73 -10.21 1.87
N ILE A 319 5.02 -10.35 1.63
CA ILE A 319 6.05 -9.83 2.49
C ILE A 319 6.89 -8.86 1.67
N SER A 320 6.80 -7.58 2.00
CA SER A 320 7.61 -6.49 1.46
C SER A 320 8.77 -6.16 2.40
N GLY A 321 9.70 -5.29 2.00
CA GLY A 321 10.80 -4.82 2.82
C GLY A 321 11.95 -5.82 3.01
N LYS A 322 13.00 -5.34 3.68
CA LYS A 322 14.26 -6.08 3.89
C LYS A 322 14.33 -6.61 5.32
N LEU A 323 14.50 -7.91 5.51
CA LEU A 323 14.77 -8.47 6.85
C LEU A 323 16.07 -7.89 7.45
N GLU A 324 16.04 -7.51 8.71
CA GLU A 324 17.18 -6.97 9.48
C GLU A 324 18.41 -7.91 9.48
N ASN A 325 18.20 -9.23 9.40
CA ASN A 325 19.26 -10.25 9.46
C ASN A 325 19.46 -11.06 8.18
N GLY A 326 18.72 -10.74 7.11
CA GLY A 326 18.86 -11.37 5.79
C GLY A 326 18.59 -12.88 5.70
N LYS A 327 18.09 -13.55 6.75
CA LYS A 327 17.77 -14.99 6.77
C LYS A 327 16.29 -15.22 7.02
N TRP A 328 15.62 -15.81 6.03
CA TRP A 328 14.17 -16.06 6.08
C TRP A 328 13.83 -17.45 6.60
N THR A 329 14.80 -18.36 6.55
CA THR A 329 14.69 -19.77 6.96
C THR A 329 13.82 -20.02 8.21
N PRO A 330 14.06 -19.37 9.38
CA PRO A 330 13.32 -19.68 10.62
C PRO A 330 11.86 -19.22 10.63
N TYR A 331 11.52 -18.35 9.69
CA TYR A 331 10.23 -17.67 9.56
C TYR A 331 9.36 -18.37 8.56
N LEU A 332 9.90 -18.59 7.36
CA LEU A 332 9.19 -19.25 6.26
C LEU A 332 8.85 -20.70 6.61
N GLU A 333 9.73 -21.44 7.28
CA GLU A 333 9.45 -22.84 7.67
C GLU A 333 8.13 -23.02 8.44
N LYS A 334 7.71 -22.00 9.20
CA LYS A 334 6.51 -22.02 10.02
C LYS A 334 5.26 -21.52 9.29
N MET A 335 5.40 -21.00 8.09
CA MET A 335 4.27 -20.50 7.31
C MET A 335 3.53 -21.65 6.66
N GLU A 336 2.26 -21.79 7.04
CA GLU A 336 1.33 -22.80 6.52
C GLU A 336 0.41 -22.22 5.43
N ASN A 337 0.57 -20.94 5.11
CA ASN A 337 -0.27 -20.22 4.17
C ASN A 337 -0.22 -20.86 2.76
N PRO A 338 -1.38 -21.01 2.08
CA PRO A 338 -1.44 -21.57 0.73
C PRO A 338 -0.60 -20.79 -0.29
N LYS A 339 -0.53 -19.48 -0.14
CA LYS A 339 0.27 -18.61 -1.01
C LYS A 339 1.13 -17.65 -0.21
N VAL A 340 2.40 -17.56 -0.57
CA VAL A 340 3.35 -16.59 -0.01
C VAL A 340 4.10 -15.89 -1.14
N HIS A 341 4.19 -14.57 -1.09
CA HIS A 341 4.92 -13.78 -2.07
C HIS A 341 5.90 -12.82 -1.39
N VAL A 342 7.20 -12.98 -1.65
CA VAL A 342 8.26 -12.08 -1.15
C VAL A 342 8.57 -11.04 -2.23
N LYS A 343 8.17 -9.79 -1.99
CA LYS A 343 8.14 -8.69 -2.98
C LYS A 343 9.46 -8.01 -3.20
N ASP A 344 10.27 -7.77 -2.17
CA ASP A 344 11.45 -6.92 -2.30
C ASP A 344 12.75 -7.71 -2.48
N GLY A 345 12.60 -9.02 -2.71
CA GLY A 345 13.70 -9.93 -2.97
C GLY A 345 14.73 -9.95 -1.85
N PHE A 346 15.92 -10.44 -2.17
CA PHE A 346 17.00 -10.61 -1.22
C PHE A 346 18.20 -9.77 -1.64
N GLU A 347 18.84 -9.06 -0.72
CA GLU A 347 20.09 -8.33 -1.02
C GLU A 347 21.17 -9.26 -1.61
N LYS A 348 21.22 -10.50 -1.09
CA LYS A 348 22.11 -11.56 -1.58
C LYS A 348 21.32 -12.58 -2.39
N GLU A 349 22.02 -13.34 -3.23
CA GLU A 349 21.42 -14.42 -4.00
C GLU A 349 20.75 -15.46 -3.07
N PRO A 350 19.44 -15.74 -3.21
CA PRO A 350 18.68 -16.47 -2.19
C PRO A 350 18.73 -17.99 -2.29
N ILE A 351 19.85 -18.53 -2.78
CA ILE A 351 19.96 -19.97 -3.03
C ILE A 351 19.81 -20.76 -1.74
N ASP A 352 20.50 -20.37 -0.68
CA ASP A 352 20.48 -21.10 0.60
C ASP A 352 19.08 -21.10 1.22
N ASP A 353 18.38 -19.96 1.19
CA ASP A 353 17.00 -19.86 1.68
C ASP A 353 16.04 -20.72 0.84
N LEU A 354 16.12 -20.64 -0.49
CA LEU A 354 15.29 -21.46 -1.39
C LEU A 354 15.58 -22.96 -1.24
N TYR A 355 16.85 -23.34 -1.13
CA TYR A 355 17.28 -24.72 -0.88
C TYR A 355 16.69 -25.24 0.43
N PHE A 356 16.76 -24.43 1.50
CA PHE A 356 16.19 -24.81 2.79
C PHE A 356 14.66 -24.99 2.72
N ILE A 357 13.94 -24.09 2.06
CA ILE A 357 12.48 -24.19 1.90
C ILE A 357 12.10 -25.46 1.15
N ILE A 358 12.80 -25.76 0.04
CA ILE A 358 12.60 -26.99 -0.74
C ILE A 358 12.81 -28.22 0.15
N CYS A 359 13.93 -28.28 0.89
CA CYS A 359 14.23 -29.38 1.81
C CYS A 359 13.19 -29.51 2.93
N SER A 360 12.72 -28.41 3.51
CA SER A 360 11.68 -28.40 4.54
C SER A 360 10.37 -28.97 4.01
N TRP A 361 9.94 -28.56 2.81
CA TRP A 361 8.73 -29.11 2.17
C TRP A 361 8.86 -30.60 1.88
N MET A 362 10.02 -31.06 1.40
CA MET A 362 10.29 -32.47 1.18
C MET A 362 10.21 -33.31 2.46
N ASN A 363 10.69 -32.77 3.59
CA ASN A 363 10.74 -33.48 4.87
C ASN A 363 9.42 -33.47 5.65
N ASN A 364 8.60 -32.42 5.50
CA ASN A 364 7.36 -32.26 6.27
C ASN A 364 6.24 -33.21 5.82
N GLY A 365 6.30 -33.77 4.60
CA GLY A 365 5.34 -34.77 4.10
C GLY A 365 3.90 -34.27 3.90
N ASN A 366 3.60 -33.01 4.20
CA ASN A 366 2.31 -32.38 3.92
C ASN A 366 2.40 -31.60 2.59
N PHE A 367 1.85 -32.20 1.52
CA PHE A 367 1.86 -31.66 0.16
C PHE A 367 0.53 -31.03 -0.24
N GLU A 368 -0.09 -30.27 0.66
CA GLU A 368 -1.18 -29.37 0.30
C GLU A 368 -0.75 -28.39 -0.79
N LYS A 369 -1.71 -27.88 -1.57
CA LYS A 369 -1.43 -26.91 -2.63
C LYS A 369 -0.81 -25.65 -2.04
N ARG A 370 0.50 -25.50 -2.25
CA ARG A 370 1.29 -24.34 -1.86
C ARG A 370 1.93 -23.70 -3.08
N MET A 371 1.91 -22.37 -3.11
CA MET A 371 2.53 -21.58 -4.17
C MET A 371 3.28 -20.42 -3.56
N TRP A 372 4.61 -20.50 -3.59
CA TRP A 372 5.48 -19.48 -3.06
C TRP A 372 6.25 -18.81 -4.18
N THR A 373 6.40 -17.50 -4.09
CA THR A 373 7.10 -16.70 -5.08
C THR A 373 8.05 -15.75 -4.39
N VAL A 374 9.25 -15.61 -4.94
CA VAL A 374 10.25 -14.66 -4.46
C VAL A 374 10.72 -13.83 -5.64
N LYS A 375 10.59 -12.51 -5.52
CA LYS A 375 11.20 -11.58 -6.47
C LYS A 375 12.72 -11.61 -6.33
N LEU A 376 13.40 -11.48 -7.46
CA LEU A 376 14.84 -11.34 -7.53
C LEU A 376 15.20 -9.88 -7.76
N ASN A 377 16.36 -9.49 -7.24
CA ASN A 377 16.93 -8.17 -7.52
C ASN A 377 17.42 -8.10 -8.96
N ASP A 378 17.53 -6.89 -9.52
CA ASP A 378 17.92 -6.68 -10.92
C ASP A 378 19.32 -7.22 -11.25
N GLU A 379 20.19 -7.36 -10.24
CA GLU A 379 21.54 -7.93 -10.36
C GLU A 379 21.55 -9.47 -10.39
N GLN A 380 20.43 -10.12 -10.06
CA GLN A 380 20.34 -11.57 -9.89
C GLN A 380 19.78 -12.24 -11.15
N SER A 381 20.40 -13.35 -11.54
CA SER A 381 19.93 -14.17 -12.65
C SER A 381 19.10 -15.36 -12.15
N GLY A 382 17.77 -15.28 -12.34
CA GLY A 382 16.89 -16.40 -11.99
C GLY A 382 17.20 -17.69 -12.77
N ALA A 383 17.82 -17.59 -13.95
CA ALA A 383 18.26 -18.76 -14.70
C ALA A 383 19.48 -19.45 -14.05
N GLU A 384 20.41 -18.66 -13.50
CA GLU A 384 21.58 -19.20 -12.79
C GLU A 384 21.18 -19.81 -11.46
N ILE A 385 20.32 -19.14 -10.70
CA ILE A 385 19.74 -19.66 -9.44
C ILE A 385 19.03 -21.00 -9.71
N LEU A 386 18.17 -21.04 -10.75
CA LEU A 386 17.45 -22.25 -11.12
C LEU A 386 18.40 -23.39 -11.49
N LYS A 387 19.50 -23.09 -12.21
CA LYS A 387 20.51 -24.08 -12.59
C LYS A 387 21.27 -24.62 -11.37
N LYS A 388 21.66 -23.75 -10.44
CA LYS A 388 22.33 -24.15 -9.19
C LYS A 388 21.42 -25.05 -8.36
N LEU A 389 20.18 -24.63 -8.11
CA LEU A 389 19.19 -25.45 -7.40
C LEU A 389 18.92 -26.77 -8.12
N ALA A 390 18.81 -26.77 -9.44
CA ALA A 390 18.61 -28.01 -10.19
C ALA A 390 19.76 -28.99 -9.98
N ASN A 391 21.03 -28.54 -10.06
CA ASN A 391 22.20 -29.41 -9.83
C ASN A 391 22.19 -30.06 -8.44
N ASP A 392 21.63 -29.39 -7.42
CA ASP A 392 21.60 -29.90 -6.05
C ASP A 392 20.48 -30.95 -5.83
N PHE A 393 19.41 -30.92 -6.64
CA PHE A 393 18.22 -31.77 -6.47
C PHE A 393 17.93 -32.74 -7.64
N TYR A 394 18.52 -32.54 -8.81
CA TYR A 394 18.20 -33.28 -10.03
C TYR A 394 19.40 -33.38 -11.01
N ASP A 395 19.71 -34.58 -11.50
CA ASP A 395 20.93 -34.87 -12.31
C ASP A 395 20.69 -34.80 -13.84
N GLU A 396 19.50 -34.41 -14.32
CA GLU A 396 19.21 -34.25 -15.76
C GLU A 396 18.88 -32.80 -16.15
N ASP A 397 19.42 -32.38 -17.29
CA ASP A 397 19.39 -31.02 -17.86
C ASP A 397 18.04 -30.28 -17.67
N VAL A 398 18.12 -29.10 -17.03
CA VAL A 398 17.00 -28.15 -16.84
C VAL A 398 16.27 -27.96 -18.17
N LYS A 399 15.01 -28.39 -18.25
CA LYS A 399 14.18 -28.21 -19.45
C LYS A 399 14.12 -26.73 -19.82
N GLU A 400 14.86 -26.36 -20.86
CA GLU A 400 14.86 -25.04 -21.49
C GLU A 400 15.21 -23.85 -20.56
N ASN A 401 15.96 -24.06 -19.46
CA ASN A 401 16.29 -23.01 -18.46
C ASN A 401 15.06 -22.32 -17.82
N ARG A 402 13.87 -22.95 -17.83
CA ARG A 402 12.63 -22.32 -17.31
C ARG A 402 12.10 -22.93 -16.03
N TYR A 403 12.26 -24.24 -15.82
CA TYR A 403 11.82 -24.93 -14.61
C TYR A 403 12.47 -26.32 -14.46
N PHE A 404 12.44 -26.86 -13.25
CA PHE A 404 12.66 -28.28 -12.96
C PHE A 404 11.58 -28.79 -11.98
N ARG A 405 11.50 -30.12 -11.80
CA ARG A 405 10.53 -30.76 -10.90
C ARG A 405 11.23 -31.72 -9.96
N ILE A 406 10.85 -31.67 -8.69
CA ILE A 406 11.28 -32.62 -7.67
C ILE A 406 10.08 -33.51 -7.33
N PRO A 407 10.13 -34.83 -7.57
CA PRO A 407 9.09 -35.74 -7.11
C PRO A 407 9.01 -35.73 -5.58
N LEU A 408 7.85 -35.37 -5.02
CA LEU A 408 7.62 -35.38 -3.58
C LEU A 408 7.02 -36.72 -3.14
N ASP A 409 6.01 -37.19 -3.87
CA ASP A 409 5.42 -38.52 -3.70
C ASP A 409 4.83 -39.08 -5.03
N PHE A 410 4.04 -40.15 -4.94
CA PHE A 410 3.40 -40.77 -6.10
C PHE A 410 2.40 -39.85 -6.81
N THR A 411 1.87 -38.84 -6.12
CA THR A 411 0.75 -38.01 -6.54
C THR A 411 1.11 -36.53 -6.71
N THR A 412 2.30 -36.10 -6.28
CA THR A 412 2.71 -34.70 -6.22
C THR A 412 4.15 -34.50 -6.69
N ASP A 413 4.37 -33.37 -7.37
CA ASP A 413 5.69 -32.85 -7.71
C ASP A 413 5.82 -31.41 -7.21
N LEU A 414 7.00 -31.04 -6.70
CA LEU A 414 7.37 -29.65 -6.50
C LEU A 414 7.94 -29.10 -7.81
N LYS A 415 7.26 -28.14 -8.42
CA LYS A 415 7.76 -27.40 -9.57
C LYS A 415 8.50 -26.16 -9.09
N VAL A 416 9.77 -26.05 -9.47
CA VAL A 416 10.60 -24.86 -9.27
C VAL A 416 10.76 -24.18 -10.63
N SER A 417 10.35 -22.92 -10.75
CA SER A 417 10.34 -22.23 -12.04
C SER A 417 10.72 -20.76 -11.93
N LYS A 418 11.23 -20.20 -13.02
CA LYS A 418 11.43 -18.76 -13.17
C LYS A 418 10.22 -18.14 -13.87
N GLU A 419 9.71 -17.05 -13.33
CA GLU A 419 8.67 -16.20 -13.95
C GLU A 419 9.20 -14.79 -14.20
N CYS A 420 8.70 -14.11 -15.23
CA CYS A 420 8.91 -12.67 -15.43
C CYS A 420 7.66 -11.93 -14.93
N GLY A 421 7.81 -10.84 -14.19
CA GLY A 421 6.69 -10.08 -13.64
C GLY A 421 5.71 -9.56 -14.71
N ASN A 422 4.41 -9.52 -14.39
CA ASN A 422 3.38 -8.98 -15.30
C ASN A 422 3.27 -7.45 -15.23
N SER A 423 3.49 -6.80 -16.37
CA SER A 423 2.99 -5.50 -16.91
C SER A 423 2.88 -4.20 -16.09
N LYS A 424 3.34 -4.12 -14.84
CA LYS A 424 3.56 -2.81 -14.17
C LYS A 424 5.02 -2.53 -13.77
N ASN A 425 5.84 -3.58 -13.63
CA ASN A 425 7.29 -3.50 -13.43
C ASN A 425 7.94 -4.46 -14.44
N LEU A 426 8.41 -3.93 -15.57
CA LEU A 426 8.75 -4.71 -16.77
C LEU A 426 10.06 -5.52 -16.69
N ASP A 427 10.84 -5.45 -15.61
CA ASP A 427 12.19 -6.05 -15.58
C ASP A 427 12.50 -7.03 -14.43
N SER A 428 11.59 -7.21 -13.46
CA SER A 428 11.90 -8.08 -12.30
C SER A 428 11.61 -9.57 -12.56
N GLN A 429 12.63 -10.42 -12.39
CA GLN A 429 12.50 -11.88 -12.40
C GLN A 429 12.01 -12.39 -11.03
N MET A 430 11.35 -13.54 -11.02
CA MET A 430 10.91 -14.20 -9.79
C MET A 430 11.21 -15.71 -9.85
N ILE A 431 11.53 -16.30 -8.70
CA ILE A 431 11.51 -17.76 -8.52
C ILE A 431 10.18 -18.17 -7.90
N LYS A 432 9.55 -19.19 -8.47
CA LYS A 432 8.30 -19.76 -8.03
C LYS A 432 8.47 -21.23 -7.64
N LEU A 433 8.01 -21.56 -6.45
CA LEU A 433 7.89 -22.90 -5.90
C LEU A 433 6.40 -23.26 -5.85
N GLU A 434 5.98 -24.31 -6.54
CA GLU A 434 4.57 -24.71 -6.61
C GLU A 434 4.40 -26.21 -6.45
N ILE A 435 3.59 -26.63 -5.48
CA ILE A 435 3.19 -28.03 -5.32
C ILE A 435 2.09 -28.34 -6.34
N GLN A 436 2.37 -29.28 -7.24
CA GLN A 436 1.47 -29.69 -8.31
C GLN A 436 1.05 -31.15 -8.11
N HIS A 437 -0.27 -31.41 -8.16
CA HIS A 437 -0.78 -32.77 -8.17
C HIS A 437 -0.72 -33.37 -9.58
N LYS A 438 -0.26 -34.61 -9.67
CA LYS A 438 -0.20 -35.40 -10.91
C LYS A 438 -1.61 -35.69 -11.38
N ASN A 439 -1.92 -35.30 -12.62
CA ASN A 439 -3.15 -35.69 -13.28
C ASN A 439 -3.05 -37.16 -13.74
N PHE A 440 -3.37 -38.10 -12.85
CA PHE A 440 -3.39 -39.54 -13.15
C PHE A 440 -4.30 -39.92 -14.33
N TYR A 441 -5.28 -39.07 -14.67
CA TYR A 441 -6.17 -39.29 -15.81
C TYR A 441 -5.47 -39.20 -17.18
N ILE A 442 -4.38 -38.43 -17.30
CA ILE A 442 -3.68 -38.27 -18.58
C ILE A 442 -2.59 -39.33 -18.73
N GLU A 443 -1.93 -39.75 -17.65
CA GLU A 443 -0.89 -40.78 -17.73
C GLU A 443 -1.46 -42.18 -17.96
N SER A 444 -2.63 -42.51 -17.40
CA SER A 444 -3.28 -43.79 -17.70
C SER A 444 -3.76 -43.86 -19.15
N VAL A 445 -4.30 -42.76 -19.70
CA VAL A 445 -4.70 -42.68 -21.13
C VAL A 445 -3.47 -42.67 -22.04
N ALA A 446 -2.36 -42.02 -21.64
CA ALA A 446 -1.11 -42.04 -22.40
C ALA A 446 -0.40 -43.41 -22.35
N LEU A 447 -0.43 -44.12 -21.22
CA LEU A 447 0.01 -45.52 -21.12
C LEU A 447 -0.89 -46.42 -21.96
N SER A 448 -2.22 -46.27 -21.86
CA SER A 448 -3.18 -47.04 -22.64
C SER A 448 -3.00 -46.79 -24.15
N ALA A 449 -2.81 -45.54 -24.57
CA ALA A 449 -2.55 -45.17 -25.96
C ALA A 449 -1.17 -45.65 -26.46
N ARG A 450 -0.15 -45.69 -25.60
CA ARG A 450 1.17 -46.28 -25.93
C ARG A 450 1.12 -47.80 -26.04
N VAL A 451 0.35 -48.47 -25.18
CA VAL A 451 0.12 -49.93 -25.24
C VAL A 451 -0.67 -50.27 -26.50
N ILE A 452 -1.75 -49.53 -26.80
CA ILE A 452 -2.54 -49.70 -28.03
C ILE A 452 -1.68 -49.41 -29.28
N ARG A 453 -0.85 -48.36 -29.30
CA ARG A 453 0.08 -48.11 -30.42
C ARG A 453 1.12 -49.22 -30.59
N LYS A 454 1.68 -49.77 -29.51
CA LYS A 454 2.63 -50.90 -29.59
C LYS A 454 1.94 -52.18 -30.08
N SER A 455 0.70 -52.45 -29.67
CA SER A 455 -0.09 -53.60 -30.14
C SER A 455 -0.48 -53.48 -31.62
N ILE A 456 -0.81 -52.28 -32.11
CA ILE A 456 -1.13 -52.04 -33.54
C ILE A 456 0.11 -52.20 -34.44
N VAL A 457 1.30 -51.77 -33.97
CA VAL A 457 2.55 -52.00 -34.71
C VAL A 457 2.93 -53.48 -34.74
N PHE A 458 2.69 -54.23 -33.65
CA PHE A 458 2.91 -55.67 -33.61
C PHE A 458 1.94 -56.44 -34.54
N TRP A 459 0.68 -56.00 -34.64
CA TRP A 459 -0.32 -56.60 -35.53
C TRP A 459 -0.01 -56.33 -37.02
N ASN A 460 0.42 -55.11 -37.37
CA ASN A 460 0.80 -54.77 -38.74
C ASN A 460 2.09 -55.49 -39.20
N PHE A 461 3.00 -55.83 -38.28
CA PHE A 461 4.16 -56.66 -38.60
C PHE A 461 3.81 -58.14 -38.84
N PHE A 462 2.78 -58.67 -38.17
CA PHE A 462 2.35 -60.06 -38.34
C PHE A 462 1.47 -60.28 -39.58
N VAL A 463 0.70 -59.27 -40.01
CA VAL A 463 -0.20 -59.39 -41.17
C VAL A 463 0.50 -59.12 -42.50
N CYS A 464 1.60 -58.36 -42.52
CA CYS A 464 2.38 -58.11 -43.76
C CYS A 464 3.52 -59.12 -44.02
N GLY A 465 3.67 -60.14 -43.18
CA GLY A 465 4.67 -61.22 -43.35
C GLY A 465 4.12 -62.54 -43.92
N ASN A 466 2.80 -62.63 -44.18
CA ASN A 466 2.14 -63.82 -44.73
C ASN A 466 1.01 -63.42 -45.71
N LEU A 467 1.34 -62.61 -46.72
CA LEU A 467 0.53 -62.44 -47.94
C LEU A 467 1.43 -62.42 -49.16
#